data_AF-A0A7U9S231-F1
#
_entry.id   AF-A0A7U9S231-F1
#
_cell.length_a   1.000
_cell.length_b   1.000
_cell.length_c   1.000
_cell.angle_alpha   90.00
_cell.angle_beta   90.00
_cell.angle_gamma   90.00
#
_symmetry.space_group_name_H-M   'P 1'
#
loop_
_entity.id
_entity.type
_entity.pdbx_description
1 polymer ?
#
loop_
_entity_poly.entity_id
_entity_poly.type
_entity_poly.pdbx_seq_one_letter_code
_entity_poly.pdbx_strand_id
1 'polypeptide(L)' 'MDSNNLSYTKWNCKYHIVFAQKFRRKIIYEQLKRDIANI' A
#
# COMPACT_ATOMS: atom_id res chain seq x y z
N MET A 1 2.07 -6.40 17.72
CA MET A 1 3.03 -5.33 17.31
C MET A 1 4.26 -6.05 16.83
N ASP A 2 4.16 -6.57 15.61
CA ASP A 2 5.08 -7.55 15.04
C ASP A 2 6.32 -6.85 14.53
N SER A 3 7.38 -6.94 15.33
CA SER A 3 8.66 -6.31 15.05
C SER A 3 9.51 -7.32 14.30
N ASN A 4 9.67 -7.15 12.99
CA ASN A 4 10.52 -8.03 12.19
C ASN A 4 11.98 -7.85 12.61
N ASN A 5 12.66 -8.97 12.90
CA ASN A 5 14.02 -9.01 13.43
C ASN A 5 14.93 -9.78 12.48
N LEU A 6 15.94 -9.12 11.92
CA LEU A 6 17.13 -9.75 11.37
C LEU A 6 18.24 -9.69 12.43
N SER A 7 19.27 -10.52 12.34
CA SER A 7 20.28 -10.76 13.40
C SER A 7 20.88 -9.52 14.08
N TYR A 8 20.88 -8.34 13.45
CA TYR A 8 21.32 -7.07 14.05
C TYR A 8 20.36 -5.89 13.79
N THR A 9 19.13 -6.13 13.35
CA THR A 9 18.24 -5.02 13.02
C THR A 9 16.79 -5.35 13.26
N LYS A 10 16.18 -4.53 14.12
CA LYS A 10 14.76 -4.55 14.45
C LYS A 10 14.11 -3.34 13.80
N TRP A 11 13.12 -3.57 12.97
CA TRP A 11 12.40 -2.50 12.28
C TRP A 11 10.90 -2.60 12.52
N ASN A 12 10.26 -1.46 12.67
CA ASN A 12 8.80 -1.34 12.72
C ASN A 12 8.37 -0.44 11.55
N CYS A 13 8.35 -1.03 10.36
CA CYS A 13 8.05 -0.34 9.10
C CYS A 13 6.53 -0.23 8.90
N LYS A 14 5.88 0.69 9.62
CA LYS A 14 4.47 1.02 9.43
C LYS A 14 4.37 2.25 8.52
N TYR A 15 3.74 2.08 7.36
CA TYR A 15 3.53 3.18 6.40
C TYR A 15 2.05 3.36 6.10
N HIS A 16 1.62 4.61 6.05
CA HIS A 16 0.31 4.98 5.51
C HIS A 16 0.52 5.54 4.10
N ILE A 17 0.34 4.68 3.11
CA ILE A 17 0.54 5.02 1.70
C ILE A 17 -0.82 5.36 1.09
N VAL A 18 -0.97 6.58 0.58
CA VAL A 18 -2.21 7.06 -0.05
C VAL A 18 -1.91 7.52 -1.47
N PHE A 19 -2.71 7.04 -2.43
CA PHE A 19 -2.63 7.45 -3.83
C PHE A 19 -3.91 8.16 -4.24
N ALA A 20 -3.78 9.28 -4.94
CA ALA A 20 -4.89 10.02 -5.52
C ALA A 20 -4.69 10.14 -7.04
N GLN A 21 -5.76 9.90 -7.81
CA GLN A 21 -5.71 10.09 -9.25
C GLN A 21 -5.65 11.58 -9.62
N LYS A 22 -4.91 11.88 -10.69
CA LYS A 22 -4.99 13.19 -11.34
C LYS A 22 -6.44 13.48 -11.72
N PHE A 23 -6.96 14.64 -11.31
CA PHE A 23 -8.36 15.05 -11.44
C PHE A 23 -9.39 14.24 -10.62
N ARG A 24 -8.96 13.47 -9.62
CA ARG A 24 -9.85 12.68 -8.74
C ARG A 24 -10.86 11.81 -9.50
N ARG A 25 -10.46 11.30 -10.67
CA ARG A 25 -11.31 10.42 -11.47
C ARG A 25 -11.60 9.14 -10.69
N LYS A 26 -12.75 8.52 -10.91
CA LYS A 26 -13.13 7.27 -10.22
C LYS A 26 -12.66 6.00 -10.96
N ILE A 27 -11.77 6.13 -11.95
CA ILE A 27 -11.34 5.03 -12.85
C ILE A 27 -10.72 3.86 -12.08
N ILE A 28 -9.94 4.14 -11.03
CA ILE A 28 -9.35 3.11 -10.17
C ILE A 28 -10.40 2.21 -9.50
N TYR A 29 -11.57 2.74 -9.15
CA TYR A 29 -12.59 1.98 -8.42
C TYR A 29 -13.37 1.01 -9.31
N GLU A 30 -13.39 1.23 -10.62
CA GLU A 30 -14.18 0.43 -11.56
C GLU A 30 -13.28 -0.54 -12.34
N GLN A 31 -12.34 0.00 -13.11
CA GLN A 31 -11.56 -0.79 -14.07
C GLN A 31 -10.34 -1.43 -13.42
N LEU A 32 -9.56 -0.64 -12.66
CA LEU A 32 -8.28 -1.08 -12.10
C LEU A 32 -8.42 -1.71 -10.72
N LYS A 33 -9.64 -1.84 -10.19
CA LYS A 33 -9.87 -2.39 -8.84
C LYS A 33 -9.39 -3.84 -8.73
N ARG A 34 -9.58 -4.66 -9.77
CA ARG A 34 -9.10 -6.05 -9.78
C ARG A 34 -7.58 -6.13 -9.88
N ASP A 35 -6.99 -5.28 -10.71
CA ASP A 35 -5.54 -5.25 -10.90
C ASP A 35 -4.82 -4.79 -9.64
N ILE A 36 -5.39 -3.83 -8.90
CA ILE A 36 -4.83 -3.33 -7.63
C ILE A 36 -5.06 -4.31 -6.47
N ALA A 37 -6.16 -5.05 -6.46
CA ALA A 37 -6.46 -6.03 -5.42
C ALA A 37 -5.56 -7.28 -5.51
N ASN A 38 -4.98 -7.56 -6.68
CA ASN A 38 -4.10 -8.71 -6.91
C ASN A 38 -2.59 -8.34 -6.80
N ILE A 39 -2.25 -7.21 -6.18
CA ILE A 39 -0.87 -6.79 -5.90
C ILE A 39 -0.35 -7.42 -4.61
#